data_AF-A0A368F279-F1
#
_entry.id   AF-A0A368F279-F1
#
_cell.length_a   1.000
_cell.length_b   1.000
_cell.length_c   1.000
_cell.angle_alpha   90.00
_cell.angle_beta   90.00
_cell.angle_gamma   90.00
#
_symmetry.space_group_name_H-M   'P 1'
#
loop_
_entity.id
_entity.type
_entity.pdbx_description
1 polymer ?
#
loop_
_entity_poly.entity_id
_entity_poly.type
_entity_poly.pdbx_seq_one_letter_code
_entity_poly.pdbx_strand_id
1 'polypeptide(L)'
;MPAGCVDDYGDSVKTGHFVLGKGLLKYCNIQKNGMRARIEPKGCFNGSRTDDVEDVSFHVKKYTVWRQGAYDMRCGDEGIHVYRCYVDSKMVYVGQAWIDSEGVVNICK
;
A
#
# COMPACT_ATOMS: atom_id res chain seq x y z
N MET A 1 10.37 6.80 -28.19
CA MET A 1 10.03 5.64 -27.34
C MET A 1 8.56 5.77 -26.96
N PRO A 2 7.73 4.72 -27.09
CA PRO A 2 6.36 4.79 -26.58
C PRO A 2 6.39 5.02 -25.07
N ALA A 3 5.57 5.95 -24.58
CA ALA A 3 5.41 6.21 -23.16
C ALA A 3 4.75 4.98 -22.50
N GLY A 4 5.26 4.57 -21.34
CA GLY A 4 4.70 3.49 -20.52
C GLY A 4 4.91 3.80 -19.05
N CYS A 5 4.17 3.15 -18.18
CA CYS A 5 4.43 3.20 -16.74
C CYS A 5 5.39 2.08 -16.36
N VAL A 6 6.07 2.24 -15.23
CA VAL A 6 6.98 1.25 -14.68
C VAL A 6 6.53 0.95 -13.27
N ASP A 7 6.39 -0.33 -12.95
CA ASP A 7 6.01 -0.76 -11.60
C ASP A 7 7.21 -0.80 -10.64
N ASP A 8 6.98 -1.20 -9.39
CA ASP A 8 8.01 -1.26 -8.36
C ASP A 8 9.16 -2.24 -8.68
N TYR A 9 8.94 -3.18 -9.61
CA TYR A 9 9.91 -4.19 -10.01
C TYR A 9 10.66 -3.83 -11.30
N GLY A 10 10.33 -2.70 -11.92
CA GLY A 10 10.92 -2.28 -13.20
C GLY A 10 10.18 -2.82 -14.43
N ASP A 11 9.03 -3.48 -14.25
CA ASP A 11 8.26 -4.04 -15.35
C ASP A 11 7.48 -2.95 -16.07
N SER A 12 7.51 -2.98 -17.40
CA SER A 12 6.84 -1.98 -18.23
C SER A 12 5.35 -2.28 -18.37
N VAL A 13 4.52 -1.36 -17.90
CA VAL A 13 3.06 -1.42 -17.98
C VAL A 13 2.60 -0.51 -19.11
N LYS A 14 2.01 -1.13 -20.14
CA LYS A 14 1.43 -0.39 -21.26
C LYS A 14 0.12 0.28 -20.83
N THR A 15 -0.84 -0.48 -20.33
CA THR A 15 -2.10 0.05 -19.77
C THR A 15 -2.57 -0.92 -18.71
N GLY A 16 -3.11 -0.43 -17.59
CA GLY A 16 -3.63 -1.28 -16.52
C GLY A 16 -3.22 -0.82 -15.12
N HIS A 17 -3.65 -1.57 -14.11
CA HIS A 17 -3.22 -1.36 -12.74
C HIS A 17 -1.77 -1.81 -12.55
N PHE A 18 -1.09 -1.13 -11.64
CA PHE A 18 0.26 -1.48 -11.25
C PHE A 18 0.54 -1.00 -9.84
N VAL A 19 1.52 -1.63 -9.21
CA VAL A 19 1.89 -1.38 -7.82
C VAL A 19 3.22 -0.65 -7.76
N LEU A 20 3.29 0.39 -6.93
CA LEU A 20 4.51 1.07 -6.51
C LEU A 20 4.79 0.74 -5.04
N GLY A 21 5.97 1.14 -4.56
CA GLY A 21 6.45 0.88 -3.20
C GLY A 21 5.38 1.00 -2.10
N LYS A 22 5.49 0.09 -1.12
CA LYS A 22 4.54 -0.07 -0.01
C LYS A 22 3.10 -0.38 -0.46
N GLY A 23 2.92 -1.05 -1.60
CA GLY A 23 1.60 -1.47 -2.07
C GLY A 23 0.75 -0.33 -2.63
N LEU A 24 1.35 0.74 -3.16
CA LEU A 24 0.63 1.86 -3.76
C LEU A 24 0.00 1.44 -5.10
N LEU A 25 -1.32 1.36 -5.16
CA LEU A 25 -2.03 0.99 -6.39
C LEU A 25 -2.26 2.20 -7.27
N LYS A 26 -1.78 2.11 -8.50
CA LYS A 26 -1.92 3.12 -9.55
C LYS A 26 -2.56 2.50 -10.79
N TYR A 27 -3.11 3.35 -11.65
CA TYR A 27 -3.58 2.95 -12.97
C TYR A 27 -2.83 3.73 -14.04
N CYS A 28 -2.25 3.02 -15.00
CA CYS A 28 -1.57 3.57 -16.15
C CYS A 28 -2.53 3.69 -17.33
N ASN A 29 -2.68 4.89 -17.87
CA ASN A 29 -3.44 5.13 -19.09
C ASN A 29 -2.56 5.84 -20.14
N ILE A 30 -2.21 5.12 -21.21
CA ILE A 30 -1.50 5.71 -22.36
C ILE A 30 -2.49 6.52 -23.21
N GLN A 31 -2.19 7.80 -23.39
CA GLN A 31 -2.94 8.72 -24.23
C GLN A 31 -2.36 8.80 -25.65
N LYS A 32 -3.16 9.36 -26.58
CA LYS A 32 -2.95 9.52 -28.04
C LYS A 32 -1.56 9.13 -28.58
N ASN A 33 -1.54 8.17 -29.49
CA ASN A 33 -0.38 7.68 -30.25
C ASN A 33 0.81 7.20 -29.41
N GLY A 34 0.60 6.88 -28.12
CA GLY A 34 1.69 6.38 -27.27
C GLY A 34 2.68 7.44 -26.82
N MET A 35 2.35 8.73 -26.95
CA MET A 35 3.28 9.82 -26.64
C MET A 35 3.18 10.35 -25.21
N ARG A 36 2.13 10.00 -24.47
CA ARG A 36 1.92 10.43 -23.07
C ARG A 36 1.30 9.30 -22.26
N ALA A 37 1.76 9.11 -21.03
CA ALA A 37 1.12 8.24 -20.05
C ALA A 37 0.56 9.10 -18.91
N ARG A 38 -0.65 8.77 -18.44
CA ARG A 38 -1.26 9.34 -17.24
C ARG A 38 -1.30 8.29 -16.16
N ILE A 39 -0.82 8.64 -14.97
CA ILE A 39 -0.87 7.81 -13.78
C ILE A 39 -1.97 8.34 -12.87
N GLU A 40 -2.92 7.48 -12.51
CA GLU A 40 -4.02 7.81 -11.61
C GLU A 40 -3.90 7.04 -10.29
N PRO A 41 -4.09 7.68 -9.13
CA PRO A 41 -4.10 6.96 -7.85
C PRO A 41 -5.38 6.12 -7.72
N LYS A 42 -5.25 4.85 -7.33
CA LYS A 42 -6.37 3.94 -7.11
C LYS A 42 -6.47 3.40 -5.68
N GLY A 43 -5.55 3.78 -4.80
CA GLY A 43 -5.53 3.38 -3.40
C GLY A 43 -4.31 2.53 -3.13
N CYS A 44 -4.52 1.37 -2.50
CA CYS A 44 -3.46 0.43 -2.18
C CYS A 44 -3.83 -0.98 -2.65
N PHE A 45 -2.80 -1.80 -2.88
CA PHE A 45 -2.90 -3.21 -3.22
C PHE A 45 -2.44 -4.04 -2.02
N ASN A 46 -3.35 -4.79 -1.43
CA ASN A 46 -3.10 -5.67 -0.29
C ASN A 46 -2.99 -7.13 -0.74
N GLY A 47 -2.18 -7.38 -1.77
CA GLY A 47 -1.83 -8.70 -2.28
C GLY A 47 -0.32 -8.92 -2.31
N SER A 48 0.09 -10.13 -2.64
CA SER A 48 1.47 -10.51 -2.89
C SER A 48 1.89 -10.19 -4.33
N ARG A 49 3.18 -10.37 -4.64
CA ARG A 49 3.71 -10.17 -6.01
C ARG A 49 3.08 -11.09 -7.04
N THR A 50 2.64 -12.28 -6.65
CA THR A 50 2.08 -13.29 -7.55
C THR A 50 0.58 -13.18 -7.71
N ASP A 51 -0.07 -12.33 -6.92
CA ASP A 51 -1.51 -12.10 -7.02
C ASP A 51 -1.82 -11.19 -8.22
N ASP A 52 -3.00 -11.40 -8.81
CA ASP A 52 -3.46 -10.58 -9.92
C ASP A 52 -3.75 -9.15 -9.45
N VAL A 53 -3.02 -8.19 -10.00
CA VAL A 53 -3.19 -6.76 -9.69
C VAL A 53 -4.55 -6.22 -10.13
N GLU A 54 -5.22 -6.89 -11.07
CA GLU A 54 -6.57 -6.52 -11.52
C GLU A 54 -7.67 -7.09 -10.62
N ASP A 55 -7.36 -8.02 -9.69
CA ASP A 55 -8.32 -8.54 -8.73
C ASP A 55 -8.67 -7.49 -7.68
N VAL A 56 -9.88 -6.95 -7.80
CA VAL A 56 -10.43 -5.89 -6.95
C VAL A 56 -10.58 -6.29 -5.49
N SER A 57 -10.52 -7.57 -5.14
CA SER A 57 -10.57 -8.03 -3.74
C SER A 57 -9.33 -7.61 -2.95
N PHE A 58 -8.19 -7.41 -3.64
CA PHE A 58 -6.97 -6.87 -3.04
C PHE A 58 -6.92 -5.33 -3.07
N HIS A 59 -7.89 -4.67 -3.69
CA HIS A 59 -7.89 -3.21 -3.81
C HIS A 59 -8.46 -2.56 -2.55
N VAL A 60 -7.61 -1.81 -1.86
CA VAL A 60 -7.98 -1.08 -0.66
C VAL A 60 -8.14 0.40 -1.00
N LYS A 61 -9.31 0.95 -0.69
CA LYS A 61 -9.59 2.37 -0.87
C LYS A 61 -8.65 3.23 -0.01
N LYS A 62 -8.31 4.40 -0.52
CA LYS A 62 -7.48 5.37 0.20
C LYS A 62 -8.14 5.73 1.54
N TYR A 63 -7.32 5.76 2.59
CA TYR A 63 -7.67 6.02 3.99
C TYR A 63 -8.52 4.94 4.67
N THR A 64 -8.79 3.82 4.01
CA THR A 64 -9.34 2.65 4.70
C THR A 64 -8.35 2.15 5.74
N VAL A 65 -8.88 1.82 6.91
CA VAL A 65 -8.19 1.16 8.01
C VAL A 65 -8.78 -0.23 8.17
N TRP A 66 -7.95 -1.27 8.30
CA TRP A 66 -8.41 -2.65 8.48
C TRP A 66 -7.51 -3.41 9.45
N ARG A 67 -8.06 -4.47 10.05
CA ARG A 67 -7.36 -5.33 11.00
C ARG A 67 -6.53 -6.37 10.27
N GLN A 68 -5.26 -6.52 10.65
CA GLN A 68 -4.40 -7.62 10.20
C GLN A 68 -3.56 -8.12 11.39
N GLY A 69 -3.97 -9.25 11.97
CA GLY A 69 -3.31 -9.81 13.15
C GLY A 69 -3.39 -8.87 14.37
N ALA A 70 -2.23 -8.48 14.89
CA ALA A 70 -2.10 -7.55 16.03
C ALA A 70 -2.15 -6.06 15.63
N TYR A 71 -2.24 -5.76 14.34
CA TYR A 71 -2.15 -4.40 13.82
C TYR A 71 -3.45 -3.98 13.15
N ASP A 72 -3.73 -2.69 13.21
CA ASP A 72 -4.58 -2.08 12.21
C ASP A 72 -3.68 -1.41 11.18
N MET A 73 -3.91 -1.77 9.93
CA MET A 73 -3.22 -1.25 8.76
C MET A 73 -4.03 -0.09 8.17
N ARG A 74 -3.36 0.81 7.47
CA ARG A 74 -4.00 1.92 6.74
C ARG A 74 -3.41 2.05 5.35
N CYS A 75 -4.28 2.32 4.38
CA CYS A 75 -3.87 2.79 3.07
C CYS A 75 -3.73 4.33 3.10
N GLY A 76 -2.50 4.85 3.16
CA GLY A 76 -2.23 6.29 3.14
C GLY A 76 -1.74 6.81 1.81
N ASP A 77 -1.23 8.04 1.84
CA ASP A 77 -0.61 8.69 0.68
C ASP A 77 0.65 7.97 0.19
N GLU A 78 1.38 7.34 1.09
CA GLU A 78 2.59 6.57 0.80
C GLU A 78 2.36 5.06 0.65
N GLY A 79 1.12 4.58 0.69
CA GLY A 79 0.80 3.15 0.62
C GLY A 79 0.35 2.56 1.95
N ILE A 80 0.45 1.24 2.06
CA ILE A 80 0.06 0.46 3.22
C ILE A 80 1.09 0.63 4.34
N HIS A 81 0.63 0.99 5.53
CA HIS A 81 1.46 1.11 6.72
C HIS A 81 0.65 0.82 7.98
N VAL A 82 1.34 0.59 9.10
CA VAL A 82 0.71 0.38 10.41
C VAL A 82 0.07 1.70 10.87
N TYR A 83 -1.19 1.63 11.28
CA TYR A 83 -1.94 2.73 11.87
C TYR A 83 -1.91 2.67 13.41
N ARG A 84 -2.15 1.47 13.96
CA ARG A 84 -2.05 1.20 15.40
C ARG A 84 -1.73 -0.27 15.67
N CYS A 85 -1.03 -0.50 16.77
CA CYS A 85 -0.70 -1.80 17.33
C CYS A 85 -1.66 -2.14 18.48
N TYR A 86 -1.87 -3.43 18.73
CA TYR A 86 -2.66 -3.89 19.86
C TYR A 86 -1.77 -4.71 20.78
N VAL A 87 -1.62 -4.22 22.01
CA VAL A 87 -0.76 -4.78 23.06
C VAL A 87 -1.63 -4.96 24.29
N ASP A 88 -1.78 -6.20 24.77
CA ASP A 88 -2.62 -6.53 25.93
C ASP A 88 -4.03 -5.92 25.86
N SER A 89 -4.66 -6.04 24.68
CA SER A 89 -5.98 -5.44 24.36
C SER A 89 -6.04 -3.90 24.38
N LYS A 90 -4.91 -3.21 24.54
CA LYS A 90 -4.80 -1.74 24.44
C LYS A 90 -4.32 -1.35 23.05
N MET A 91 -4.87 -0.24 22.55
CA MET A 91 -4.45 0.34 21.28
C MET A 91 -3.30 1.32 21.50
N VAL A 92 -2.23 1.14 20.73
CA VAL A 92 -1.06 2.02 20.69
C VAL A 92 -0.92 2.55 19.27
N TYR A 93 -0.99 3.86 19.07
CA TYR A 93 -0.87 4.43 17.72
C TYR A 93 0.58 4.41 17.23
N VAL A 94 0.76 4.40 15.91
CA VAL A 94 2.09 4.51 15.29
C VAL A 94 2.85 5.72 15.85
N GLY A 95 4.14 5.54 16.15
CA GLY A 95 5.01 6.54 16.76
C GLY A 95 4.93 6.64 18.28
N GLN A 96 3.97 5.96 18.92
CA GLN A 96 3.91 5.85 20.38
C GLN A 96 4.77 4.68 20.89
N ALA A 97 5.34 4.85 22.07
CA ALA A 97 6.12 3.85 22.77
C ALA A 97 5.38 3.29 24.00
N TRP A 98 5.71 2.06 24.38
CA TRP A 98 5.28 1.45 25.65
C TRP A 98 6.43 0.65 26.27
N ILE A 99 6.32 0.39 27.57
CA ILE A 99 7.23 -0.49 28.30
C ILE A 99 6.44 -1.75 28.63
N ASP A 100 7.00 -2.92 28.32
CA ASP A 100 6.37 -4.21 28.64
C ASP A 100 6.68 -4.67 30.08
N SER A 101 6.16 -5.84 30.45
CA SER A 101 6.35 -6.43 31.78
C SER A 101 7.80 -6.76 32.12
N GLU A 102 8.67 -6.86 31.12
CA GLU A 102 10.11 -7.13 31.27
C GLU A 102 10.94 -5.84 31.33
N GLY A 103 10.29 -4.68 31.24
CA GLY A 103 10.96 -3.37 31.25
C GLY A 103 11.55 -2.98 29.89
N VAL A 104 11.20 -3.68 28.80
CA VAL A 104 11.72 -3.38 27.46
C VAL A 104 10.87 -2.29 26.80
N VAL A 105 11.55 -1.28 26.23
CA VAL A 105 10.90 -0.21 25.47
C VAL A 105 10.58 -0.70 24.07
N ASN A 106 9.30 -0.65 23.73
CA ASN A 106 8.77 -1.02 22.42
C ASN A 106 8.14 0.21 21.76
N ILE A 107 8.12 0.25 20.42
CA ILE A 107 7.55 1.34 19.62
C ILE A 107 6.64 0.74 18.56
N CYS A 108 5.44 1.31 18.40
CA CYS A 108 4.54 0.91 17.33
C CYS A 108 5.02 1.56 16.02
N LYS A 109 5.46 0.73 15.07
CA LYS A 109 6.02 1.15 13.79
C LYS A 109 5.67 0.14 12.69
#